data_AF-G3MTF1-F1
#
_entry.id   AF-G3MTF1-F1
#
_cell.length_a   1.000
_cell.length_b   1.000
_cell.length_c   1.000
_cell.angle_alpha   90.00
_cell.angle_beta   90.00
_cell.angle_gamma   90.00
#
_symmetry.space_group_name_H-M   'P 1'
#
loop_
_entity.id
_entity.type
_entity.pdbx_description
1 polymer ?
#
loop_
_entity_poly.entity_id
_entity_poly.type
_entity_poly.pdbx_seq_one_letter_code
_entity_poly.pdbx_strand_id
1 'polypeptide(L)'
;MRPKEPLCEGKSATYDIFRYGFDTSTSRCFEYMAASCTPEDANEFTSYTECLKTCYEDSICLKYYDSYENSLQVGYYFDTDSDQCEKQTRDELKSQGKRVNLFRTLEDCNRLCAPTYYGQ
;
A
#
# COMPACT_ATOMS: atom_id res chain seq x y z
N MET A 1 17.38 -16.26 13.65
CA MET A 1 18.11 -15.10 14.23
C MET A 1 17.07 -14.10 14.68
N ARG A 2 17.08 -13.64 15.94
CA ARG A 2 16.17 -12.57 16.37
C ARG A 2 16.72 -11.24 15.85
N PRO A 3 15.92 -10.37 15.20
CA PRO A 3 16.34 -9.01 14.91
C PRO A 3 16.75 -8.33 16.22
N LYS A 4 17.90 -7.64 16.23
CA LYS A 4 18.33 -6.88 17.41
C LYS A 4 17.39 -5.67 17.55
N GLU A 5 16.87 -5.47 18.75
CA GLU A 5 16.08 -4.27 19.07
C GLU A 5 16.91 -3.01 18.80
N PRO A 6 16.31 -1.91 18.30
CA PRO A 6 17.00 -0.67 18.02
C PRO A 6 17.32 0.00 19.36
N LEU A 7 18.55 0.46 19.52
CA LEU A 7 18.99 1.16 20.71
C LEU A 7 18.78 2.67 20.48
N CYS A 8 17.75 3.24 21.09
CA CYS A 8 17.43 4.67 20.94
C CYS A 8 18.03 5.46 22.10
N GLU A 9 18.98 6.36 21.84
CA GLU A 9 19.59 7.28 22.83
C GLU A 9 19.66 6.73 24.28
N GLY A 10 20.12 5.48 24.45
CA GLY A 10 20.28 4.84 25.77
C GLY A 10 19.04 4.12 26.34
N LYS A 11 17.98 3.88 25.57
CA LYS A 11 16.78 3.10 25.92
C LYS A 11 16.49 2.03 24.85
N SER A 12 15.89 0.91 25.26
CA SER A 12 15.32 -0.06 24.30
C SER A 12 14.12 0.60 23.62
N ALA A 13 14.08 0.56 22.29
CA ALA A 13 12.98 1.14 21.53
C ALA A 13 11.71 0.28 21.66
N THR A 14 10.56 0.94 21.79
CA THR A 14 9.27 0.31 21.49
C THR A 14 9.10 0.32 19.97
N TYR A 15 8.93 -0.86 19.36
CA TYR A 15 8.41 -0.97 18.00
C TYR A 15 6.91 -0.67 18.10
N ASP A 16 6.50 0.57 17.96
CA ASP A 16 5.12 1.01 18.20
C ASP A 16 4.52 1.83 17.05
N ILE A 17 5.27 2.01 15.95
CA ILE A 17 4.79 2.69 14.75
C ILE A 17 4.81 1.76 13.54
N PHE A 18 3.76 1.85 12.72
CA PHE A 18 3.72 1.19 11.43
C PHE A 18 4.36 2.08 10.37
N ARG A 19 5.15 1.44 9.51
CA ARG A 19 5.85 2.05 8.39
C ARG A 19 5.72 1.17 7.16
N TYR A 20 5.94 1.77 6.01
CA TYR A 20 5.97 1.07 4.73
C TYR A 20 7.35 1.14 4.12
N GLY A 21 7.78 0.05 3.49
CA GLY A 21 9.00 -0.01 2.71
C GLY A 21 8.76 -0.69 1.38
N PHE A 22 9.65 -0.48 0.41
CA PHE A 22 9.56 -1.12 -0.90
C PHE A 22 10.49 -2.32 -1.02
N ASP A 23 9.94 -3.46 -1.43
CA ASP A 23 10.68 -4.65 -1.81
C ASP A 23 10.83 -4.69 -3.34
N THR A 24 12.04 -4.44 -3.82
CA THR A 24 12.40 -4.47 -5.25
C THR A 24 12.29 -5.85 -5.87
N SER A 25 12.40 -6.93 -5.09
CA SER A 25 12.33 -8.30 -5.60
C SER A 25 10.91 -8.71 -5.96
N THR A 26 9.92 -8.20 -5.22
CA THR A 26 8.50 -8.43 -5.46
C THR A 26 7.83 -7.27 -6.18
N SER A 27 8.50 -6.11 -6.29
CA SER A 27 7.94 -4.84 -6.76
C SER A 27 6.69 -4.45 -5.96
N ARG A 28 6.75 -4.57 -4.63
CA ARG A 28 5.64 -4.29 -3.72
C ARG A 28 6.09 -3.48 -2.54
N CYS A 29 5.21 -2.58 -2.09
CA CYS A 29 5.32 -2.01 -0.77
C CYS A 29 4.84 -3.03 0.28
N PHE A 30 5.53 -3.09 1.41
CA PHE A 30 5.18 -3.92 2.56
C PHE A 30 5.07 -3.04 3.81
N GLU A 31 4.26 -3.47 4.77
CA GLU A 31 4.13 -2.83 6.07
C GLU A 31 5.05 -3.53 7.08
N TYR A 32 5.68 -2.78 7.99
CA TYR A 32 6.45 -3.33 9.09
C TYR A 32 6.35 -2.44 10.33
N MET A 33 6.69 -2.99 11.49
CA MET A 33 6.81 -2.22 12.72
C MET A 33 8.22 -1.61 12.81
N ALA A 34 8.30 -0.29 12.92
CA ALA A 34 9.53 0.44 13.16
C ALA A 34 9.59 0.93 14.61
N ALA A 35 10.81 1.20 15.08
CA ALA A 35 10.99 1.93 16.33
C ALA A 35 10.67 3.41 16.13
N SER A 36 9.81 3.98 16.96
CA SER A 36 9.44 5.40 16.86
C SER A 36 10.58 6.39 17.06
N CYS A 37 11.71 5.92 17.58
CA CYS A 37 12.87 6.71 17.93
C CYS A 37 14.06 6.53 16.97
N THR A 38 13.88 5.79 15.88
CA THR A 38 14.85 5.77 14.78
C THR A 38 14.49 6.82 13.74
N PRO A 39 15.47 7.58 13.21
CA PRO A 39 15.23 8.41 12.03
C PRO A 39 14.72 7.58 10.86
N GLU A 40 13.84 8.17 10.05
CA GLU A 40 13.35 7.56 8.81
C GLU A 40 14.52 7.37 7.83
N ASP A 41 14.55 6.21 7.16
CA ASP A 41 15.49 5.93 6.06
C ASP A 41 14.84 6.25 4.70
N ALA A 42 15.62 6.29 3.63
CA ALA A 42 15.14 6.61 2.28
C ALA A 42 14.12 5.59 1.71
N ASN A 43 14.05 4.39 2.28
CA ASN A 43 13.06 3.36 1.94
C ASN A 43 12.04 3.15 3.09
N GLU A 44 11.75 4.20 3.85
CA GLU A 44 10.75 4.22 4.91
C GLU A 44 9.70 5.30 4.61
N PHE A 45 8.42 4.89 4.60
CA PHE A 45 7.29 5.75 4.26
C PHE A 45 6.22 5.69 5.33
N THR A 46 5.50 6.79 5.50
CA THR A 46 4.40 6.89 6.46
C THR A 46 3.06 6.43 5.89
N SER A 47 2.95 6.38 4.56
CA SER A 47 1.77 5.95 3.82
C SER A 47 2.14 4.90 2.77
N TYR A 48 1.28 3.89 2.62
CA TYR A 48 1.44 2.86 1.58
C TYR A 48 1.35 3.49 0.19
N THR A 49 0.41 4.41 0.00
CA THR A 49 0.24 5.18 -1.23
C THR A 49 1.48 6.01 -1.57
N GLU A 50 2.13 6.62 -0.58
CA GLU A 50 3.39 7.35 -0.79
C GLU A 50 4.52 6.42 -1.25
N CYS A 51 4.65 5.25 -0.61
CA CYS A 51 5.60 4.22 -1.04
C CYS A 51 5.33 3.80 -2.49
N LEU A 52 4.07 3.51 -2.86
CA LEU A 52 3.74 3.12 -4.22
C LEU A 52 4.06 4.24 -5.23
N LYS A 53 3.69 5.49 -4.94
CA LYS A 53 3.97 6.61 -5.85
C LYS A 53 5.47 6.85 -6.03
N THR A 54 6.26 6.63 -4.98
CA THR A 54 7.71 6.87 -5.00
C THR A 54 8.47 5.73 -5.68
N CYS A 55 8.10 4.49 -5.38
CA CYS A 55 8.88 3.32 -5.78
C CYS A 55 8.27 2.50 -6.92
N TYR A 56 6.96 2.62 -7.16
CA TYR A 56 6.26 1.89 -8.21
C TYR A 56 5.04 2.64 -8.76
N GLU A 57 5.28 3.83 -9.32
CA GLU A 57 4.24 4.70 -9.90
C GLU A 57 3.39 3.98 -10.96
N ASP A 58 4.00 3.00 -11.61
CA ASP A 58 3.39 2.16 -12.64
C ASP A 58 2.49 1.04 -12.11
N SER A 59 2.28 0.96 -10.79
CA SER A 59 1.44 -0.04 -10.14
C SER A 59 0.03 -0.04 -10.70
N ILE A 60 -0.52 -1.24 -10.94
CA ILE A 60 -1.93 -1.43 -11.31
C ILE A 60 -2.90 -0.82 -10.28
N CYS A 61 -2.44 -0.61 -9.05
CA CYS A 61 -3.21 -0.05 -7.95
C CYS A 61 -3.32 1.48 -8.02
N LEU A 62 -2.39 2.14 -8.71
CA LEU A 62 -2.38 3.58 -8.96
C LEU A 62 -2.87 3.95 -10.37
N LYS A 63 -2.82 2.98 -11.30
CA LYS A 63 -3.21 3.19 -12.69
C LYS A 63 -4.72 3.33 -12.88
N TYR A 64 -5.05 4.08 -13.93
CA TYR A 64 -6.38 4.15 -14.53
C TYR A 64 -6.39 3.36 -15.84
N TYR A 65 -7.36 2.47 -16.03
CA TYR A 65 -7.59 1.81 -17.30
C TYR A 65 -8.46 2.69 -18.21
N ASP A 66 -7.96 2.93 -19.41
CA ASP A 66 -8.75 3.52 -20.48
C ASP A 66 -9.87 2.54 -20.87
N SER A 67 -11.05 3.10 -21.16
CA SER A 67 -12.38 2.45 -21.10
C SER A 67 -12.61 1.15 -21.89
N TYR A 68 -11.64 0.69 -22.68
CA TYR A 68 -11.78 -0.46 -23.56
C TYR A 68 -11.43 -1.81 -22.90
N GLU A 69 -10.54 -1.86 -21.91
CA GLU A 69 -10.07 -3.13 -21.33
C GLU A 69 -10.71 -3.50 -19.98
N ASN A 70 -11.26 -2.52 -19.25
CA ASN A 70 -11.99 -2.75 -18.00
C ASN A 70 -13.44 -2.28 -18.11
N SER A 71 -14.30 -3.16 -18.62
CA SER A 71 -15.74 -2.92 -18.83
C SER A 71 -16.58 -3.14 -17.56
N LEU A 72 -15.95 -3.36 -16.40
CA LEU A 72 -16.67 -3.58 -15.14
C LEU A 72 -17.44 -2.32 -14.74
N GLN A 73 -18.74 -2.50 -14.49
CA GLN A 73 -19.59 -1.44 -13.93
C GLN A 73 -19.61 -1.48 -12.40
N VAL A 74 -19.29 -2.64 -11.83
CA VAL A 74 -19.12 -2.86 -10.39
C VAL A 74 -17.91 -3.76 -10.18
N GLY A 75 -17.12 -3.45 -9.17
CA GLY A 75 -15.93 -4.22 -8.82
C GLY A 75 -15.34 -3.75 -7.51
N TYR A 76 -14.09 -4.11 -7.29
CA TYR A 76 -13.29 -3.68 -6.15
C TYR A 76 -12.19 -2.75 -6.63
N TYR A 77 -11.88 -1.69 -5.91
CA TYR A 77 -10.74 -0.82 -6.23
C TYR A 77 -9.88 -0.65 -4.98
N PHE A 78 -8.61 -0.33 -5.17
CA PHE A 78 -7.75 0.06 -4.07
C PHE A 78 -7.96 1.54 -3.76
N ASP A 79 -8.46 1.84 -2.56
CA ASP A 79 -8.60 3.20 -2.07
C ASP A 79 -7.30 3.64 -1.39
N THR A 80 -6.64 4.62 -1.99
CA THR A 80 -5.39 5.20 -1.51
C THR A 80 -5.55 6.04 -0.24
N ASP A 81 -6.79 6.41 0.12
CA ASP A 81 -7.06 7.18 1.33
C ASP A 81 -7.17 6.28 2.57
N SER A 82 -7.72 5.07 2.40
CA SER A 82 -7.90 4.08 3.47
C SER A 82 -6.87 2.95 3.45
N ASP A 83 -6.04 2.89 2.40
CA ASP A 83 -5.12 1.79 2.08
C ASP A 83 -5.81 0.41 2.04
N GLN A 84 -7.07 0.38 1.57
CA GLN A 84 -7.93 -0.81 1.55
C GLN A 84 -8.61 -1.04 0.20
N CYS A 85 -9.00 -2.29 -0.05
CA CYS A 85 -9.81 -2.63 -1.21
C CYS A 85 -11.31 -2.53 -0.90
N GLU A 86 -12.01 -1.69 -1.64
CA GLU A 86 -13.42 -1.39 -1.42
C GLU A 86 -14.27 -1.74 -2.64
N LYS A 87 -15.50 -2.22 -2.40
CA LYS A 87 -16.45 -2.52 -3.47
C LYS A 87 -17.16 -1.23 -3.88
N GLN A 88 -17.16 -0.91 -5.17
CA GLN A 88 -17.84 0.28 -5.66
C GLN A 88 -18.34 0.13 -7.11
N THR A 89 -19.31 0.95 -7.48
CA THR A 89 -19.67 1.12 -8.90
C THR A 89 -18.76 2.12 -9.57
N ARG A 90 -18.56 1.94 -10.88
CA ARG A 90 -17.74 2.85 -11.68
C ARG A 90 -18.32 4.26 -11.75
N ASP A 91 -19.64 4.40 -11.69
CA ASP A 91 -20.30 5.69 -11.74
C ASP A 91 -20.16 6.46 -10.43
N GLU A 92 -20.16 5.79 -9.27
CA GLU A 92 -19.84 6.42 -7.99
C GLU A 92 -18.37 6.86 -7.91
N LEU A 93 -17.44 6.05 -8.42
CA LEU A 93 -16.03 6.45 -8.48
C LEU A 93 -15.84 7.68 -9.36
N LYS A 94 -16.49 7.71 -10.53
CA LYS A 94 -16.48 8.89 -11.41
C LYS A 94 -17.08 10.13 -10.74
N SER A 95 -18.17 9.99 -9.99
CA SER A 95 -18.79 11.14 -9.29
C SER A 95 -17.91 11.68 -8.17
N GLN A 96 -17.05 10.84 -7.60
CA GLN A 96 -16.00 11.23 -6.64
C GLN A 96 -14.72 11.75 -7.33
N GLY A 97 -14.66 11.79 -8.65
CA GLY A 97 -13.45 12.15 -9.40
C GLY A 97 -12.36 11.07 -9.35
N LYS A 98 -12.65 9.88 -8.81
CA LYS A 98 -11.71 8.74 -8.76
C LYS A 98 -11.66 8.06 -10.14
N ARG A 99 -10.43 7.89 -10.63
CA ARG A 99 -10.10 7.21 -11.88
C ARG A 99 -9.15 6.06 -11.58
N VAL A 100 -9.73 4.93 -11.19
CA VAL A 100 -9.02 3.78 -10.63
C VAL A 100 -9.39 2.49 -11.35
N ASN A 101 -8.54 1.48 -11.20
CA ASN A 101 -8.80 0.14 -11.72
C ASN A 101 -9.81 -0.62 -10.86
N LEU A 102 -10.73 -1.31 -11.54
CA LEU A 102 -11.65 -2.24 -10.92
C LEU A 102 -11.16 -3.68 -11.06
N PHE A 103 -11.08 -4.38 -9.95
CA PHE A 103 -10.86 -5.81 -9.85
C PHE A 103 -12.21 -6.53 -9.75
N ARG A 104 -12.29 -7.72 -10.33
CA ARG A 104 -13.52 -8.51 -10.31
C ARG A 104 -13.83 -9.09 -8.92
N THR A 105 -12.79 -9.39 -8.15
CA THR A 105 -12.87 -10.02 -6.83
C THR A 105 -12.11 -9.18 -5.79
N LEU A 106 -12.56 -9.26 -4.53
CA LEU A 106 -11.86 -8.64 -3.40
C LEU A 106 -10.48 -9.29 -3.19
N GLU A 107 -10.39 -10.59 -3.42
CA GLU A 107 -9.15 -11.35 -3.29
C GLU A 107 -8.08 -10.86 -4.27
N ASP A 108 -8.42 -10.66 -5.54
CA ASP A 108 -7.47 -10.12 -6.52
C ASP A 108 -7.01 -8.72 -6.17
N CYS A 109 -7.94 -7.85 -5.72
CA CYS A 109 -7.59 -6.52 -5.28
C CYS A 109 -6.62 -6.58 -4.10
N ASN A 110 -6.94 -7.32 -3.04
CA ASN A 110 -6.09 -7.40 -1.85
C ASN A 110 -4.73 -8.01 -2.18
N ARG A 111 -4.71 -9.12 -2.93
CA ARG A 111 -3.47 -9.80 -3.34
C ARG A 111 -2.57 -8.88 -4.15
N LEU A 112 -3.13 -8.02 -5.01
CA LEU A 112 -2.34 -7.14 -5.87
C LEU A 112 -2.01 -5.79 -5.23
N CYS A 113 -2.87 -5.27 -4.36
CA CYS A 113 -2.82 -3.87 -3.94
C CYS A 113 -2.84 -3.62 -2.44
N ALA A 114 -3.30 -4.54 -1.61
CA ALA A 114 -3.24 -4.31 -0.17
C ALA A 114 -1.79 -4.50 0.34
N PRO A 115 -1.40 -3.73 1.38
CA PRO A 115 -0.13 -3.95 2.06
C PRO A 115 -0.05 -5.36 2.65
N THR A 116 1.12 -5.98 2.49
CA THR A 116 1.46 -7.23 3.18
C THR A 116 2.35 -6.91 4.36
N TYR A 117 2.03 -7.45 5.54
CA TYR A 117 2.85 -7.27 6.74
C TYR A 117 4.11 -8.14 6.71
N TYR A 118 5.27 -7.52 6.87
CA TYR A 118 6.59 -8.14 6.87
C TYR A 118 7.07 -8.33 8.32
N GLY A 119 6.50 -9.31 9.00
CA GLY A 119 6.83 -9.61 10.40
C GLY A 119 6.44 -11.02 10.86
N GLN A 120 6.44 -12.00 9.94
CA GLN A 120 6.37 -13.44 10.24
C GLN A 120 7.60 -14.17 9.74
#